data_AF-I4VLU7-F1
#
_entry.id   AF-I4VLU7-F1
#
_cell.length_a   1.000
_cell.length_b   1.000
_cell.length_c   1.000
_cell.angle_alpha   90.00
_cell.angle_beta   90.00
_cell.angle_gamma   90.00
#
_symmetry.space_group_name_H-M   'P 1'
#
loop_
_entity.id
_entity.type
_entity.pdbx_description
1 polymer ?
#
loop_
_entity_poly.entity_id
_entity_poly.type
_entity_poly.pdbx_seq_one_letter_code
_entity_poly.pdbx_strand_id
1 'polypeptide(L)'
;MFRSLLATSRRHALVLIPLALLLVSACGIVWYSRVGVAASIAHIGTPTATVADATDDADSGITILLDLARDAMRDGRLVAPQGSNAFEFYLSVLQLDPSNLTAQEALRETFPRAAVEIEGTINGGELEEARREIDLLREFDRDNFTLALLGGKLSAARNILTRQHEMEAARIQATVGRAM
;
A
#
# COMPACT_ATOMS: atom_id res chain seq x y z
N MET A 1 12.71 56.78 10.45
CA MET A 1 13.01 55.38 10.08
C MET A 1 11.92 54.93 9.10
N PHE A 2 12.05 55.22 7.78
CA PHE A 2 12.39 54.25 6.71
C PHE A 2 11.74 52.87 6.94
N ARG A 3 10.90 52.27 6.10
CA ARG A 3 10.48 52.51 4.71
C ARG A 3 9.27 51.59 4.46
N SER A 4 8.26 52.05 3.70
CA SER A 4 7.28 51.21 3.00
C SER A 4 7.97 50.32 1.94
N LEU A 5 7.20 49.48 1.24
CA LEU A 5 7.31 49.02 -0.17
C LEU A 5 6.90 47.51 -0.22
N LEU A 6 5.66 47.20 -0.65
CA LEU A 6 5.25 46.83 -2.02
C LEU A 6 5.19 45.31 -2.29
N ALA A 7 4.13 44.98 -3.03
CA ALA A 7 4.11 44.04 -4.16
C ALA A 7 3.95 42.52 -3.90
N THR A 8 2.71 42.05 -4.06
CA THR A 8 2.25 41.45 -5.33
C THR A 8 3.25 40.63 -6.15
N SER A 9 3.00 39.32 -6.21
CA SER A 9 2.84 38.53 -7.45
C SER A 9 4.04 38.24 -8.37
N ARG A 10 4.16 36.94 -8.69
CA ARG A 10 4.48 36.36 -10.02
C ARG A 10 5.70 36.96 -10.74
N ARG A 11 6.93 36.79 -10.25
CA ARG A 11 8.11 37.01 -11.10
C ARG A 11 9.26 36.02 -10.96
N HIS A 12 9.19 35.07 -10.03
CA HIS A 12 10.22 34.02 -9.91
C HIS A 12 9.84 32.69 -10.57
N ALA A 13 8.75 32.68 -11.35
CA ALA A 13 8.34 31.55 -12.17
C ALA A 13 9.26 31.25 -13.37
N LEU A 14 10.41 31.91 -13.56
CA LEU A 14 11.16 31.76 -14.82
C LEU A 14 12.70 31.74 -14.76
N VAL A 15 13.37 31.66 -13.59
CA VAL A 15 14.86 31.73 -13.57
C VAL A 15 15.58 30.72 -12.66
N LEU A 16 14.90 29.80 -11.97
CA LEU A 16 15.59 28.70 -11.24
C LEU A 16 15.37 27.31 -11.87
N ILE A 17 15.08 27.31 -13.18
CA ILE A 17 15.14 26.16 -14.07
C ILE A 17 16.44 26.36 -14.88
N PRO A 18 17.66 26.24 -14.30
CA PRO A 18 18.48 25.08 -14.64
C PRO A 18 19.67 24.81 -13.68
N LEU A 19 19.55 25.01 -12.37
CA LEU A 19 20.67 24.74 -11.45
C LEU A 19 20.19 23.91 -10.25
N ALA A 20 20.84 22.75 -10.07
CA ALA A 20 20.50 21.66 -9.14
C ALA A 20 19.50 20.62 -9.65
N LEU A 21 19.34 20.52 -10.98
CA LEU A 21 19.13 19.24 -11.67
C LEU A 21 20.43 18.40 -11.53
N LEU A 22 20.74 17.90 -10.33
CA LEU A 22 21.90 17.01 -10.11
C LEU A 22 21.94 16.29 -8.75
N LEU A 23 20.81 15.94 -8.12
CA LEU A 23 20.84 15.23 -6.82
C LEU A 23 19.63 14.31 -6.52
N VAL A 24 19.06 13.64 -7.52
CA VAL A 24 18.08 12.54 -7.30
C VAL A 24 18.36 11.39 -8.27
N SER A 25 19.55 10.82 -8.16
CA SER A 25 19.98 9.61 -8.87
C SER A 25 20.64 8.65 -7.87
N ALA A 26 19.94 8.34 -6.78
CA ALA A 26 20.48 7.50 -5.71
C ALA A 26 19.44 6.56 -5.06
N CYS A 27 18.40 6.13 -5.80
CA CYS A 27 17.46 5.11 -5.31
C CYS A 27 17.16 3.98 -6.32
N GLY A 28 17.92 3.88 -7.41
CA GLY A 28 17.69 2.90 -8.49
C GLY A 28 18.70 1.75 -8.59
N ILE A 29 19.69 1.67 -7.70
CA ILE A 29 20.87 0.79 -7.90
C ILE A 29 20.75 -0.56 -7.16
N VAL A 30 19.78 -0.75 -6.25
CA VAL A 30 19.77 -1.91 -5.34
C VAL A 30 19.05 -3.16 -5.90
N TRP A 31 18.38 -3.09 -7.05
CA TRP A 31 17.56 -4.22 -7.55
C TRP A 31 18.09 -4.98 -8.77
N TYR A 32 19.31 -4.72 -9.28
CA TYR A 32 19.78 -5.35 -10.53
C TYR A 32 21.05 -6.22 -10.44
N SER A 33 21.62 -6.50 -9.27
CA SER A 33 22.84 -7.30 -9.17
C SER A 33 22.59 -8.78 -8.85
N ARG A 34 21.70 -9.45 -9.61
CA ARG A 34 21.60 -10.93 -9.62
C ARG A 34 21.64 -11.53 -11.02
N VAL A 35 22.70 -11.28 -11.79
CA VAL A 35 23.19 -12.17 -12.88
C VAL A 35 24.66 -11.76 -13.13
N GLY A 36 25.71 -12.59 -13.15
CA GLY A 36 25.91 -14.02 -12.92
C GLY A 36 27.42 -14.37 -13.01
N VAL A 37 27.73 -15.62 -12.65
CA VAL A 37 28.87 -16.49 -13.05
C VAL A 37 30.32 -15.97 -12.90
N ALA A 38 31.06 -16.64 -12.01
CA ALA A 38 32.49 -16.90 -12.20
C ALA A 38 32.83 -18.32 -11.72
N ALA A 39 33.29 -19.15 -12.65
CA ALA A 39 33.90 -20.44 -12.37
C ALA A 39 35.38 -20.26 -11.99
N SER A 40 35.83 -20.93 -10.92
CA SER A 40 37.20 -21.46 -10.77
C SER A 40 37.30 -22.47 -9.62
N ILE A 41 37.40 -23.74 -10.04
CA ILE A 41 38.26 -24.84 -9.60
C ILE A 41 38.73 -24.90 -8.11
N ALA A 42 38.23 -25.96 -7.45
CA ALA A 42 38.86 -26.84 -6.46
C ALA A 42 39.63 -26.23 -5.26
N HIS A 43 38.97 -26.24 -4.10
CA HIS A 43 39.60 -26.67 -2.86
C HIS A 43 38.65 -27.58 -2.07
N ILE A 44 39.20 -28.67 -1.55
CA ILE A 44 38.51 -29.75 -0.85
C ILE A 44 38.21 -29.26 0.57
N GLY A 45 36.94 -29.24 0.91
CA GLY A 45 36.46 -28.84 2.22
C GLY A 45 35.03 -28.37 2.04
N THR A 46 34.08 -29.29 2.14
CA THR A 46 32.66 -28.95 2.28
C THR A 46 32.54 -27.96 3.44
N PRO A 47 32.21 -26.67 3.20
CA PRO A 47 31.70 -25.86 4.28
C PRO A 47 30.28 -26.35 4.49
N THR A 48 30.10 -27.30 5.40
CA THR A 48 28.84 -27.50 6.11
C THR A 48 28.62 -26.26 6.97
N ALA A 49 28.34 -25.13 6.32
CA ALA A 49 27.99 -23.88 6.96
C ALA A 49 26.46 -23.80 6.93
N THR A 50 25.88 -24.26 8.03
CA THR A 50 24.85 -23.52 8.76
C THR A 50 23.52 -23.28 8.04
N VAL A 51 22.72 -24.35 7.87
CA VAL A 51 21.26 -24.23 7.69
C VAL A 51 20.56 -23.82 9.01
N ALA A 52 21.26 -23.95 10.14
CA ALA A 52 20.73 -23.70 11.48
C ALA A 52 20.53 -22.21 11.83
N ASP A 53 21.23 -21.28 11.19
CA ASP A 53 21.21 -19.84 11.53
C ASP A 53 20.09 -19.11 10.76
N ALA A 54 19.88 -19.49 9.49
CA ALA A 54 18.79 -18.95 8.67
C ALA A 54 17.38 -19.38 9.14
N THR A 55 17.28 -20.46 9.90
CA THR A 55 16.00 -20.93 10.49
C THR A 55 15.67 -20.19 11.77
N ASP A 56 16.65 -19.97 12.65
CA ASP A 56 16.47 -19.23 13.90
C ASP A 56 16.13 -17.75 13.67
N ASP A 57 16.73 -17.12 12.65
CA ASP A 57 16.40 -15.75 12.22
C ASP A 57 14.96 -15.65 11.65
N ALA A 58 14.54 -16.64 10.85
CA ALA A 58 13.20 -16.67 10.26
C ALA A 58 12.12 -16.88 11.33
N ASP A 59 12.37 -17.77 12.29
CA ASP A 59 11.47 -18.03 13.42
C ASP A 59 11.32 -16.80 14.34
N SER A 60 12.42 -16.09 14.56
CA SER A 60 12.43 -14.81 15.27
C SER A 60 11.62 -13.74 14.52
N GLY A 61 11.79 -13.64 13.20
CA GLY A 61 11.03 -12.71 12.34
C GLY A 61 9.53 -13.00 12.31
N ILE A 62 9.13 -14.27 12.21
CA ILE A 62 7.73 -14.71 12.27
C ILE A 62 7.11 -14.32 13.62
N THR A 63 7.83 -14.53 14.71
CA THR A 63 7.35 -14.19 16.06
C THR A 63 7.07 -12.68 16.18
N ILE A 64 7.99 -11.84 15.70
CA ILE A 64 7.81 -10.37 15.69
C ILE A 64 6.58 -9.96 14.86
N LEU A 65 6.40 -10.54 13.67
CA LEU A 65 5.26 -10.23 12.81
C LEU A 65 3.94 -10.65 13.46
N LEU A 66 3.89 -11.81 14.11
CA LEU A 66 2.70 -12.26 14.84
C LEU A 66 2.34 -11.33 16.00
N ASP A 67 3.34 -10.81 16.72
CA ASP A 67 3.10 -9.84 17.80
C ASP A 67 2.61 -8.49 17.25
N LEU A 68 3.21 -7.97 16.19
CA LEU A 68 2.73 -6.77 15.50
C LEU A 68 1.29 -6.92 14.99
N ALA A 69 0.95 -8.09 14.45
CA ALA A 69 -0.40 -8.39 13.98
C ALA A 69 -1.42 -8.39 15.13
N ARG A 70 -1.06 -8.99 16.28
CA ARG A 70 -1.90 -8.99 17.49
C ARG A 70 -2.09 -7.59 18.06
N ASP A 71 -1.04 -6.78 18.08
CA ASP A 71 -1.13 -5.38 18.50
C ASP A 71 -2.03 -4.58 17.56
N ALA A 72 -1.87 -4.73 16.24
CA ALA A 72 -2.76 -4.11 15.26
C ALA A 72 -4.22 -4.53 15.43
N MET A 73 -4.48 -5.81 15.69
CA MET A 73 -5.84 -6.31 15.99
C MET A 73 -6.42 -5.71 17.26
N ARG A 74 -5.64 -5.64 18.35
CA ARG A 74 -6.08 -5.02 19.62
C ARG A 74 -6.44 -3.56 19.41
N ASP A 75 -5.68 -2.86 18.59
CA ASP A 75 -5.87 -1.45 18.31
C ASP A 75 -6.95 -1.20 17.23
N GLY A 76 -7.58 -2.26 16.71
CA GLY A 76 -8.65 -2.17 15.70
C GLY A 76 -8.17 -1.85 14.28
N ARG A 77 -6.86 -1.93 14.02
CA ARG A 77 -6.26 -1.70 12.69
C ARG A 77 -6.28 -3.00 11.88
N LEU A 78 -7.42 -3.38 11.32
CA LEU A 78 -7.56 -4.67 10.63
C LEU A 78 -6.98 -4.61 9.22
N VAL A 79 -7.44 -3.64 8.42
CA VAL A 79 -7.08 -3.46 7.01
C VAL A 79 -6.50 -2.08 6.71
N ALA A 80 -6.74 -1.12 7.61
CA ALA A 80 -6.23 0.23 7.55
C ALA A 80 -5.50 0.61 8.86
N PRO A 81 -4.54 1.56 8.81
CA PRO A 81 -3.96 2.17 7.61
C PRO A 81 -2.98 1.22 6.89
N GLN A 82 -2.61 1.56 5.66
CA GLN A 82 -1.59 0.83 4.90
C GLN A 82 -0.26 0.76 5.66
N GLY A 83 0.40 -0.40 5.65
CA GLY A 83 1.71 -0.61 6.27
C GLY A 83 1.68 -0.81 7.79
N SER A 84 0.51 -0.73 8.44
CA SER A 84 0.38 -0.87 9.89
C SER A 84 -0.94 -1.50 10.33
N ASN A 85 -1.36 -2.52 9.60
CA ASN A 85 -2.59 -3.26 9.87
C ASN A 85 -2.34 -4.76 10.04
N ALA A 86 -3.28 -5.43 10.70
CA ALA A 86 -3.14 -6.83 11.08
C ALA A 86 -3.08 -7.76 9.87
N PHE A 87 -3.87 -7.51 8.82
CA PHE A 87 -3.88 -8.34 7.61
C PHE A 87 -2.53 -8.34 6.91
N GLU A 88 -1.89 -7.18 6.74
CA GLU A 88 -0.55 -7.09 6.14
C GLU A 88 0.50 -7.87 6.95
N PHE A 89 0.47 -7.79 8.28
CA PHE A 89 1.41 -8.53 9.13
C PHE A 89 1.19 -10.05 9.05
N TYR A 90 -0.06 -10.52 9.12
CA TYR A 90 -0.35 -11.95 8.98
C TYR A 90 -0.03 -12.48 7.57
N LEU A 91 -0.30 -11.71 6.51
CA LEU A 91 0.10 -12.08 5.15
C LEU A 91 1.63 -12.12 5.02
N SER A 92 2.35 -11.26 5.72
CA SER A 92 3.83 -11.31 5.79
C SER A 92 4.31 -12.59 6.48
N VAL A 93 3.63 -13.03 7.54
CA VAL A 93 3.89 -14.35 8.15
C VAL A 93 3.68 -15.47 7.14
N LEU A 94 2.57 -15.46 6.39
CA LEU A 94 2.30 -16.50 5.39
C LEU A 94 3.26 -16.50 4.20
N GLN A 95 3.90 -15.37 3.89
CA GLN A 95 4.98 -15.32 2.90
C GLN A 95 6.25 -16.03 3.39
N LEU A 96 6.52 -16.00 4.69
CA LEU A 96 7.67 -16.68 5.31
C LEU A 96 7.36 -18.16 5.61
N ASP A 97 6.19 -18.44 6.17
CA ASP A 97 5.67 -19.76 6.49
C ASP A 97 4.21 -19.90 6.01
N PRO A 98 4.00 -20.41 4.78
CA PRO A 98 2.66 -20.63 4.23
C PRO A 98 1.80 -21.60 5.06
N SER A 99 2.42 -22.44 5.90
CA SER A 99 1.74 -23.43 6.73
C SER A 99 1.40 -22.93 8.15
N ASN A 100 1.69 -21.67 8.45
CA ASN A 100 1.47 -21.09 9.76
C ASN A 100 -0.02 -21.06 10.14
N LEU A 101 -0.45 -22.01 10.96
CA LEU A 101 -1.85 -22.13 11.37
C LEU A 101 -2.34 -20.88 12.11
N THR A 102 -1.51 -20.26 12.94
CA THR A 102 -1.87 -19.06 13.71
C THR A 102 -2.28 -17.92 12.78
N ALA A 103 -1.49 -17.64 11.74
CA ALA A 103 -1.79 -16.58 10.78
C ALA A 103 -3.01 -16.93 9.90
N GLN A 104 -3.12 -18.17 9.42
CA GLN A 104 -4.26 -18.60 8.62
C GLN A 104 -5.59 -18.53 9.38
N GLU A 105 -5.60 -18.96 10.64
CA GLU A 105 -6.78 -18.92 11.50
C GLU A 105 -7.15 -17.47 11.83
N ALA A 106 -6.18 -16.64 12.23
CA ALA A 106 -6.44 -15.24 12.54
C ALA A 106 -7.02 -14.47 11.34
N LEU A 107 -6.47 -14.68 10.12
CA LEU A 107 -6.99 -14.09 8.89
C LEU A 107 -8.43 -14.56 8.61
N ARG A 108 -8.69 -15.86 8.71
CA ARG A 108 -10.02 -16.45 8.47
C ARG A 108 -11.07 -15.95 9.47
N GLU A 109 -10.73 -15.90 10.75
CA GLU A 109 -11.63 -15.45 11.83
C GLU A 109 -11.94 -13.96 11.73
N THR A 110 -10.96 -13.17 11.31
CA THR A 110 -11.07 -11.70 11.26
C THR A 110 -11.67 -11.21 9.95
N PHE A 111 -11.64 -12.02 8.89
CA PHE A 111 -12.14 -11.67 7.56
C PHE A 111 -13.54 -11.04 7.55
N PRO A 112 -14.56 -11.59 8.24
CA PRO A 112 -15.89 -10.99 8.22
C PRO A 112 -15.91 -9.58 8.82
N ARG A 113 -15.12 -9.33 9.87
CA ARG A 113 -15.01 -8.01 10.51
C ARG A 113 -14.32 -7.01 9.60
N ALA A 114 -13.22 -7.42 8.97
CA ALA A 114 -12.51 -6.61 7.98
C ALA A 114 -13.41 -6.25 6.80
N ALA A 115 -14.22 -7.19 6.30
CA ALA A 115 -15.17 -6.90 5.23
C ALA A 115 -16.21 -5.83 5.60
N VAL A 116 -16.67 -5.78 6.86
CA VAL A 116 -17.57 -4.72 7.35
C VAL A 116 -16.85 -3.37 7.44
N GLU A 117 -15.58 -3.35 7.87
CA GLU A 117 -14.77 -2.12 7.91
C GLU A 117 -14.63 -1.52 6.51
N ILE A 118 -14.27 -2.34 5.52
CA ILE A 118 -14.19 -1.94 4.11
C ILE A 118 -15.53 -1.43 3.60
N GLU A 119 -16.63 -2.09 3.96
CA GLU A 119 -17.95 -1.61 3.61
C GLU A 119 -18.21 -0.19 4.15
N GLY A 120 -17.75 0.07 5.38
CA GLY A 120 -17.70 1.40 5.99
C GLY A 120 -16.88 2.39 5.17
N THR A 121 -15.66 2.03 4.76
CA THR A 121 -14.78 2.84 3.91
C THR A 121 -15.45 3.21 2.58
N ILE A 122 -16.13 2.26 1.93
CA ILE A 122 -16.92 2.51 0.71
C ILE A 122 -18.06 3.51 1.01
N ASN A 123 -18.80 3.30 2.09
CA ASN A 123 -19.90 4.17 2.48
C ASN A 123 -19.43 5.59 2.85
N GLY A 124 -18.21 5.72 3.39
CA GLY A 124 -17.55 6.99 3.68
C GLY A 124 -17.09 7.76 2.44
N GLY A 125 -17.13 7.14 1.25
CA GLY A 125 -16.67 7.74 0.00
C GLY A 125 -15.16 7.66 -0.21
N GLU A 126 -14.44 6.95 0.66
CA GLU A 126 -12.99 6.73 0.57
C GLU A 126 -12.67 5.61 -0.44
N LEU A 127 -13.12 5.79 -1.69
CA LEU A 127 -13.18 4.72 -2.68
C LEU A 127 -11.80 4.14 -3.04
N GLU A 128 -10.77 4.98 -3.06
CA GLU A 128 -9.40 4.53 -3.34
C GLU A 128 -8.81 3.74 -2.15
N GLU A 129 -9.18 4.07 -0.92
CA GLU A 129 -8.79 3.29 0.26
C GLU A 129 -9.48 1.93 0.25
N ALA A 130 -10.80 1.93 0.11
CA ALA A 130 -11.60 0.72 0.03
C ALA A 130 -11.11 -0.24 -1.05
N ARG A 131 -10.65 0.29 -2.19
CA ARG A 131 -10.05 -0.53 -3.24
C ARG A 131 -8.80 -1.27 -2.77
N ARG A 132 -7.89 -0.57 -2.09
CA ARG A 132 -6.67 -1.18 -1.55
C ARG A 132 -6.99 -2.21 -0.48
N GLU A 133 -7.93 -1.93 0.41
CA GLU A 133 -8.35 -2.86 1.45
C GLU A 133 -8.99 -4.14 0.86
N ILE A 134 -9.81 -4.01 -0.20
CA ILE A 134 -10.36 -5.16 -0.92
C ILE A 134 -9.24 -5.97 -1.57
N ASP A 135 -8.27 -5.30 -2.19
CA ASP A 135 -7.12 -5.96 -2.83
C ASP A 135 -6.27 -6.71 -1.80
N LEU A 136 -6.11 -6.16 -0.60
CA LEU A 136 -5.44 -6.79 0.54
C LEU A 136 -6.14 -8.09 0.98
N LEU A 137 -7.47 -8.07 1.17
CA LEU A 137 -8.21 -9.29 1.53
C LEU A 137 -8.18 -10.34 0.43
N ARG A 138 -8.10 -9.91 -0.84
CA ARG A 138 -8.02 -10.80 -2.00
C ARG A 138 -6.70 -11.60 -2.04
N GLU A 139 -5.65 -11.11 -1.39
CA GLU A 139 -4.39 -11.85 -1.27
C GLU A 139 -4.57 -13.11 -0.40
N PHE A 140 -5.45 -13.07 0.60
CA PHE A 140 -5.76 -14.23 1.43
C PHE A 140 -6.77 -15.17 0.78
N ASP A 141 -7.90 -14.64 0.30
CA ASP A 141 -8.99 -15.43 -0.29
C ASP A 141 -9.54 -14.74 -1.52
N ARG A 142 -8.99 -15.08 -2.69
CA ARG A 142 -9.35 -14.46 -3.96
C ARG A 142 -10.79 -14.73 -4.39
N ASP A 143 -11.29 -15.92 -4.08
CA ASP A 143 -12.55 -16.44 -4.60
C ASP A 143 -13.73 -16.20 -3.64
N ASN A 144 -13.51 -15.40 -2.59
CA ASN A 144 -14.53 -15.06 -1.61
C ASN A 144 -15.68 -14.25 -2.23
N PHE A 145 -16.91 -14.76 -2.09
CA PHE A 145 -18.12 -14.06 -2.56
C PHE A 145 -18.29 -12.65 -1.96
N THR A 146 -17.88 -12.44 -0.70
CA THR A 146 -17.95 -11.14 -0.03
C THR A 146 -17.11 -10.09 -0.76
N LEU A 147 -15.93 -10.46 -1.26
CA LEU A 147 -15.09 -9.54 -2.03
C LEU A 147 -15.68 -9.21 -3.40
N ALA A 148 -16.37 -10.16 -4.03
CA ALA A 148 -17.11 -9.90 -5.26
C ALA A 148 -18.23 -8.87 -5.02
N LEU A 149 -18.96 -9.01 -3.90
CA LEU A 149 -20.00 -8.05 -3.51
C LEU A 149 -19.43 -6.66 -3.22
N LEU A 150 -18.36 -6.57 -2.42
CA LEU A 150 -17.68 -5.30 -2.11
C LEU A 150 -17.13 -4.63 -3.38
N GLY A 151 -16.53 -5.39 -4.30
CA GLY A 151 -16.06 -4.88 -5.59
C GLY A 151 -17.19 -4.31 -6.45
N GLY A 152 -18.36 -4.95 -6.45
CA GLY A 152 -19.56 -4.44 -7.10
C GLY A 152 -20.06 -3.13 -6.48
N LYS A 153 -20.11 -3.07 -5.14
CA LYS A 153 -20.50 -1.87 -4.38
C LYS A 153 -19.56 -0.69 -4.65
N LEU A 154 -18.25 -0.93 -4.59
CA LEU A 154 -17.23 0.06 -4.90
C LEU A 154 -17.36 0.60 -6.34
N SER A 155 -17.59 -0.30 -7.31
CA SER A 155 -17.77 0.08 -8.71
C SER A 155 -19.01 0.96 -8.91
N ALA A 156 -20.12 0.62 -8.25
CA ALA A 156 -21.34 1.43 -8.26
C ALA A 156 -21.11 2.82 -7.64
N ALA A 157 -20.43 2.88 -6.48
CA ALA A 157 -20.10 4.13 -5.81
C ALA A 157 -19.23 5.05 -6.70
N ARG A 158 -18.20 4.48 -7.36
CA ARG A 158 -17.31 5.25 -8.25
C ARG A 158 -18.06 5.83 -9.44
N ASN A 159 -18.95 5.06 -10.07
CA ASN A 159 -19.74 5.53 -11.19
C ASN A 159 -20.65 6.70 -10.82
N ILE A 160 -21.15 6.73 -9.58
CA ILE A 160 -21.95 7.86 -9.08
C ILE A 160 -21.08 9.11 -8.96
N LEU A 161 -19.89 9.00 -8.34
CA LEU A 161 -18.97 10.14 -8.21
C LEU A 161 -18.52 10.69 -9.56
N THR A 162 -18.18 9.82 -10.52
CA THR A 162 -17.79 10.25 -11.87
C THR A 162 -18.90 11.06 -12.53
N ARG A 163 -20.15 10.59 -12.48
CA ARG A 163 -21.30 11.34 -13.02
C ARG A 163 -21.51 12.68 -12.33
N GLN A 164 -21.27 12.76 -11.01
CA GLN A 164 -21.38 14.03 -10.28
C GLN A 164 -20.38 15.06 -10.80
N HIS A 165 -19.11 14.65 -10.98
CA HIS A 165 -18.08 15.54 -11.54
C HIS A 165 -18.38 15.97 -12.98
N GLU A 166 -18.90 15.08 -13.82
CA GLU A 166 -19.32 15.41 -15.19
C GLU A 166 -20.45 16.45 -15.21
N MET A 167 -21.46 16.27 -14.37
CA MET A 167 -22.57 17.22 -14.26
C MET A 167 -22.11 18.59 -13.74
N GLU A 168 -21.21 18.61 -12.77
CA GLU A 168 -20.64 19.86 -12.25
C GLU A 168 -19.84 20.60 -13.33
N ALA A 169 -18.98 19.89 -14.07
CA ALA A 169 -18.25 20.46 -15.19
C ALA A 169 -19.17 21.03 -16.27
N ALA A 170 -20.24 20.29 -16.63
CA ALA A 170 -21.23 20.76 -17.60
C ALA A 170 -21.98 22.02 -17.11
N ARG A 171 -22.32 22.09 -15.82
CA ARG A 171 -22.93 23.29 -15.21
C ARG A 171 -22.00 24.49 -15.30
N ILE A 172 -20.73 24.32 -14.93
CA ILE A 172 -19.74 25.40 -15.00
C ILE A 172 -19.61 25.88 -16.45
N GLN A 173 -19.47 24.97 -17.42
CA GLN A 173 -19.40 25.31 -18.84
C GLN A 173 -20.63 26.08 -19.33
N ALA A 174 -21.83 25.66 -18.94
CA ALA A 174 -23.07 26.37 -19.30
C ALA A 174 -23.15 27.78 -18.70
N THR A 175 -22.69 27.97 -17.46
CA THR A 175 -22.65 29.29 -16.82
C THR A 175 -21.63 30.23 -17.49
N VAL A 176 -20.44 29.72 -17.81
CA VAL A 176 -19.39 30.49 -18.49
C VAL A 176 -19.79 30.84 -19.92
N GLY A 177 -20.35 29.89 -20.66
CA GLY A 177 -20.82 30.12 -22.03
C GLY A 177 -21.99 31.10 -22.14
N ARG A 178 -22.77 31.29 -21.07
CA ARG A 178 -23.85 32.29 -21.02
C ARG A 178 -23.38 33.71 -20.66
N ALA A 179 -22.19 33.84 -20.08
CA ALA A 179 -21.61 35.10 -19.65
C ALA A 179 -20.73 35.78 -20.73
N MET A 180 -20.43 35.07 -21.82
CA MET A 180 -19.74 35.59 -23.01
C MET A 180 -20.75 35.96 -24.09
#